data_AF-R6RFX2-F1
#
_entry.id   AF-R6RFX2-F1
#
_cell.length_a   1.000
_cell.length_b   1.000
_cell.length_c   1.000
_cell.angle_alpha   90.00
_cell.angle_beta   90.00
_cell.angle_gamma   90.00
#
_symmetry.space_group_name_H-M   'P 1'
#
loop_
_entity.id
_entity.type
_entity.pdbx_description
1 polymer ?
#
loop_
_entity_poly.entity_id
_entity_poly.type
_entity_poly.pdbx_seq_one_letter_code
_entity_poly.pdbx_strand_id
1 'polypeptide(L)'
;MQTEADDVVEVFNSSMNFYIDSYEKSIKQTQERAALLEKYQVNDIYALPASVRAGHQEVIVDKHAHYLEMLDLIEKLNMHLNYILNNNEFTADKMIDSFMDYYANKIIASKTTLTKQQTKDRAIELLKEVGINDPERRFYQYPFEFSGGMRQRIVIAIALSSNPEVLICDEPTTALDVTIQAQILELINKLKAEKNFSIIFITHDLGVVANMADDIAVMYAGKIVEYGSVYDIFYDPRHPYTWALLGSMPDLNTKEKLDAIPGTPPNMLLPPKGDAFAARNKYALEIDYEEQPPFFKISPTHYAATWLCDEDAPDVDAPKIVKERIFNSLKACKDNKPTYELKKNSILNQSGGDK
;
A
#
# COMPACT_ATOMS: atom_id res chain seq x y z
N MET A 1 -17.41 16.34 -3.78
CA MET A 1 -16.42 16.97 -4.67
C MET A 1 -15.58 18.07 -3.99
N GLN A 2 -15.80 18.44 -2.72
CA GLN A 2 -14.96 19.41 -1.99
C GLN A 2 -13.88 18.77 -1.10
N THR A 3 -13.85 17.45 -0.96
CA THR A 3 -12.90 16.72 -0.09
C THR A 3 -11.46 16.71 -0.61
N GLU A 4 -11.24 16.90 -1.92
CA GLU A 4 -9.88 16.96 -2.49
C GLU A 4 -9.14 18.27 -2.15
N ALA A 5 -9.86 19.35 -1.79
CA ALA A 5 -9.26 20.67 -1.59
C ALA A 5 -8.54 20.80 -0.23
N ASP A 6 -9.04 20.11 0.81
CA ASP A 6 -8.43 20.14 2.15
C ASP A 6 -7.20 19.22 2.24
N ASP A 7 -7.22 18.09 1.51
CA ASP A 7 -6.12 17.12 1.50
C ASP A 7 -4.82 17.72 0.94
N VAL A 8 -4.87 18.58 -0.08
CA VAL A 8 -3.66 19.16 -0.69
C VAL A 8 -2.94 20.11 0.27
N VAL A 9 -3.68 20.90 1.06
CA VAL A 9 -3.10 21.83 2.03
C VAL A 9 -2.56 21.08 3.26
N GLU A 10 -3.27 20.05 3.73
CA GLU A 10 -2.83 19.21 4.83
C GLU A 10 -1.58 18.40 4.47
N VAL A 11 -1.56 17.80 3.26
CA VAL A 11 -0.39 17.11 2.70
C VAL A 11 0.77 18.09 2.55
N PHE A 12 0.54 19.29 2.00
CA PHE A 12 1.60 20.31 1.89
C PHE A 12 2.21 20.64 3.25
N ASN A 13 1.39 20.90 4.27
CA ASN A 13 1.86 21.23 5.61
C ASN A 13 2.64 20.08 6.24
N SER A 14 2.11 18.85 6.17
CA SER A 14 2.77 17.65 6.69
C SER A 14 4.12 17.40 6.01
N SER A 15 4.16 17.44 4.69
CA SER A 15 5.38 17.23 3.91
C SER A 15 6.41 18.34 4.12
N MET A 16 6.00 19.61 4.17
CA MET A 16 6.93 20.73 4.44
C MET A 16 7.56 20.62 5.83
N ASN A 17 6.78 20.30 6.86
CA ASN A 17 7.32 20.08 8.20
C ASN A 17 8.28 18.89 8.23
N PHE A 18 7.97 17.81 7.52
CA PHE A 18 8.88 16.67 7.38
C PHE A 18 10.22 17.07 6.75
N TYR A 19 10.21 17.82 5.64
CA TYR A 19 11.44 18.25 4.97
C TYR A 19 12.28 19.20 5.84
N ILE A 20 11.64 20.12 6.56
CA ILE A 20 12.31 21.02 7.51
C ILE A 20 12.93 20.21 8.66
N ASP A 21 12.15 19.35 9.31
CA ASP A 21 12.61 18.52 10.43
C ASP A 21 13.75 17.58 10.03
N SER A 22 13.67 17.01 8.83
CA SER A 22 14.69 16.12 8.26
C SER A 22 16.00 16.88 8.04
N TYR A 23 15.93 18.09 7.46
CA TYR A 23 17.09 18.94 7.25
C TYR A 23 17.71 19.43 8.56
N GLU A 24 16.91 19.85 9.53
CA GLU A 24 17.39 20.24 10.87
C GLU A 24 18.09 19.10 11.59
N LYS A 25 17.51 17.89 11.54
CA LYS A 25 18.15 16.68 12.09
C LYS A 25 19.49 16.39 11.41
N SER A 26 19.58 16.55 10.09
CA SER A 26 20.83 16.34 9.34
C SER A 26 21.91 17.36 9.73
N ILE A 27 21.56 18.65 9.90
CA ILE A 27 22.50 19.68 10.39
C ILE A 27 23.02 19.31 11.77
N LYS A 28 22.12 18.96 12.70
CA LYS A 28 22.48 18.61 14.07
C LYS A 28 23.39 17.39 14.13
N GLN A 29 23.07 16.34 13.36
CA GLN A 29 23.90 15.14 13.27
C GLN A 29 25.26 15.42 12.62
N THR A 30 25.33 16.32 11.64
CA THR A 30 26.59 16.75 11.02
C THR A 30 27.49 17.49 12.02
N GLN A 31 26.92 18.36 12.85
CA GLN A 31 27.65 19.09 13.90
C GLN A 31 28.13 18.15 15.02
N GLU A 32 27.26 17.26 15.50
CA GLU A 32 27.62 16.24 16.50
C GLU A 32 28.73 15.33 15.99
N ARG A 33 28.68 14.94 14.71
CA ARG A 33 29.73 14.16 14.04
C ARG A 33 31.05 14.92 13.95
N ALA A 34 31.05 16.20 13.55
CA ALA A 34 32.26 17.00 13.46
C ALA A 34 32.98 17.08 14.83
N ALA A 35 32.22 17.34 15.90
CA ALA A 35 32.75 17.33 17.27
C ALA A 35 33.29 15.96 17.69
N LEU A 36 32.66 14.88 17.22
CA LEU A 36 33.06 13.52 17.54
C LEU A 36 34.33 13.09 16.79
N LEU A 37 34.45 13.44 15.51
CA LEU A 37 35.68 13.23 14.72
C LEU A 37 36.87 13.99 15.30
N GLU A 38 36.66 15.24 15.73
CA GLU A 38 37.67 16.06 16.42
C GLU A 38 38.11 15.41 17.75
N LYS A 39 37.15 14.95 18.56
CA LYS A 39 37.42 14.28 19.84
C LYS A 39 38.29 13.02 19.70
N TYR A 40 38.07 12.24 18.65
CA TYR A 40 38.80 10.99 18.39
C TYR A 40 40.01 11.17 17.48
N GLN A 41 40.28 12.40 16.99
CA GLN A 41 41.38 12.72 16.07
C GLN A 41 41.39 11.84 14.82
N VAL A 42 40.21 11.54 14.27
CA VAL A 42 40.05 10.75 13.05
C VAL A 42 39.31 11.57 12.01
N ASN A 43 39.70 11.42 10.74
CA ASN A 43 39.10 12.16 9.63
C ASN A 43 37.88 11.45 9.02
N ASP A 44 37.60 10.22 9.46
CA ASP A 44 36.53 9.37 8.92
C ASP A 44 35.74 8.70 10.06
N ILE A 45 34.41 8.68 9.91
CA ILE A 45 33.49 8.06 10.86
C ILE A 45 33.65 6.53 10.90
N TYR A 46 34.15 5.92 9.83
CA TYR A 46 34.44 4.48 9.80
C TYR A 46 35.69 4.09 10.59
N ALA A 47 36.54 5.07 10.95
CA ALA A 47 37.69 4.87 11.83
C ALA A 47 37.32 4.90 13.33
N LEU A 48 36.06 5.21 13.67
CA LEU A 48 35.58 5.21 15.05
C LEU A 48 35.27 3.78 15.56
N PRO A 49 35.37 3.53 16.88
CA PRO A 49 34.93 2.27 17.49
C PRO A 49 33.47 1.94 17.15
N ALA A 50 33.18 0.66 16.92
CA ALA A 50 31.85 0.21 16.49
C ALA A 50 30.72 0.58 17.46
N SER A 51 31.01 0.63 18.77
CA SER A 51 30.06 1.06 19.82
C SER A 51 29.67 2.54 19.72
N VAL A 52 30.54 3.37 19.15
CA VAL A 52 30.33 4.82 18.97
C VAL A 52 29.66 5.08 17.61
N ARG A 53 30.04 4.32 16.58
CA ARG A 53 29.46 4.41 15.23
C ARG A 53 27.99 4.02 15.16
N ALA A 54 27.53 3.10 16.02
CA ALA A 54 26.16 2.59 16.01
C ALA A 54 25.07 3.66 16.21
N GLY A 55 25.39 4.81 16.82
CA GLY A 55 24.46 5.92 17.04
C GLY A 55 24.52 7.06 16.01
N HIS A 56 25.47 7.01 15.06
CA HIS A 56 25.75 8.11 14.12
C HIS A 56 25.85 7.57 12.69
N GLN A 57 24.73 7.09 12.13
CA GLN A 57 24.65 6.74 10.72
C GLN A 57 24.73 8.00 9.84
N GLU A 58 25.28 7.86 8.64
CA GLU A 58 25.41 8.94 7.67
C GLU A 58 24.05 9.26 7.05
N VAL A 59 23.39 10.32 7.53
CA VAL A 59 22.20 10.90 6.89
C VAL A 59 22.62 12.22 6.25
N ILE A 60 23.18 12.13 5.03
CA ILE A 60 23.46 13.30 4.21
C ILE A 60 22.16 13.66 3.50
N VAL A 61 21.46 14.65 4.05
CA VAL A 61 20.36 15.29 3.32
C VAL A 61 20.98 16.29 2.36
N ASP A 62 20.89 16.03 1.06
CA ASP A 62 21.33 16.98 0.04
C ASP A 62 20.41 18.21 0.07
N LYS A 63 20.98 19.35 0.47
CA LYS A 63 20.29 20.63 0.55
C LYS A 63 19.65 21.01 -0.79
N HIS A 64 20.31 20.73 -1.90
CA HIS A 64 19.80 21.08 -3.23
C HIS A 64 18.62 20.18 -3.61
N ALA A 65 18.66 18.90 -3.26
CA ALA A 65 17.55 17.98 -3.50
C ALA A 65 16.31 18.40 -2.69
N HIS A 66 16.44 18.65 -1.37
CA HIS A 66 15.31 19.12 -0.56
C HIS A 66 14.77 20.48 -1.03
N TYR A 67 15.64 21.38 -1.50
CA TYR A 67 15.19 22.64 -2.08
C TYR A 67 14.28 22.43 -3.30
N LEU A 68 14.65 21.51 -4.20
CA LEU A 68 13.83 21.18 -5.37
C LEU A 68 12.50 20.50 -4.99
N GLU A 69 12.51 19.60 -4.00
CA GLU A 69 11.30 18.94 -3.50
C GLU A 69 10.32 19.94 -2.85
N MET A 70 10.85 20.86 -2.04
CA MET A 70 10.06 21.93 -1.44
C MET A 70 9.52 22.91 -2.49
N LEU A 71 10.32 23.21 -3.53
CA LEU A 71 9.89 24.06 -4.63
C LEU A 71 8.73 23.44 -5.41
N ASP A 72 8.83 22.16 -5.77
CA ASP A 72 7.76 21.40 -6.44
C ASP A 72 6.47 21.36 -5.61
N LEU A 73 6.58 21.18 -4.28
CA LEU A 73 5.44 21.25 -3.37
C LEU A 73 4.75 22.63 -3.38
N ILE A 74 5.55 23.70 -3.34
CA ILE A 74 5.03 25.07 -3.39
C ILE A 74 4.38 25.34 -4.75
N GLU A 75 4.97 24.88 -5.85
CA GLU A 75 4.41 25.04 -7.20
C GLU A 75 3.08 24.30 -7.35
N LYS A 76 2.98 23.07 -6.83
CA LYS A 76 1.73 22.29 -6.81
C LYS A 76 0.64 22.97 -5.99
N LEU A 77 0.98 23.48 -4.80
CA LEU A 77 0.03 24.25 -3.98
C LEU A 77 -0.43 25.51 -4.72
N ASN A 78 0.50 26.23 -5.36
CA ASN A 78 0.19 27.44 -6.10
C ASN A 78 -0.70 27.16 -7.32
N MET A 79 -0.42 26.10 -8.08
CA MET A 79 -1.29 25.65 -9.17
C MET A 79 -2.70 25.32 -8.66
N HIS A 80 -2.80 24.62 -7.54
CA HIS A 80 -4.07 24.25 -6.93
C HIS A 80 -4.88 25.48 -6.46
N LEU A 81 -4.22 26.43 -5.76
CA LEU A 81 -4.85 27.67 -5.32
C LEU A 81 -5.32 28.51 -6.52
N ASN A 82 -4.51 28.61 -7.58
CA ASN A 82 -4.90 29.31 -8.81
C ASN A 82 -6.07 28.63 -9.52
N TYR A 83 -6.12 27.30 -9.53
CA TYR A 83 -7.28 26.56 -10.06
C TYR A 83 -8.55 26.87 -9.28
N ILE A 84 -8.48 26.90 -7.93
CA ILE A 84 -9.62 27.27 -7.07
C ILE A 84 -10.07 28.71 -7.36
N LEU A 85 -9.12 29.65 -7.43
CA LEU A 85 -9.42 31.07 -7.64
C LEU A 85 -10.01 31.36 -9.03
N ASN A 86 -9.54 30.67 -10.07
CA ASN A 86 -9.97 30.93 -11.45
C ASN A 86 -11.34 30.30 -11.80
N ASN A 87 -11.82 29.32 -11.05
CA ASN A 87 -13.12 28.68 -11.29
C ASN A 87 -14.33 29.44 -10.71
N ASN A 88 -14.15 30.65 -10.17
CA ASN A 88 -15.23 31.61 -9.85
C ASN A 88 -16.40 31.14 -8.95
N GLU A 89 -16.25 30.05 -8.18
CA GLU A 89 -17.17 29.68 -7.10
C GLU A 89 -16.57 29.81 -5.70
N PHE A 90 -15.35 30.34 -5.59
CA PHE A 90 -14.68 30.55 -4.31
C PHE A 90 -15.08 31.90 -3.68
N THR A 91 -15.97 31.85 -2.67
CA THR A 91 -16.13 32.95 -1.70
C THR A 91 -15.97 32.38 -0.29
N ALA A 92 -15.29 33.12 0.60
CA ALA A 92 -15.04 32.69 1.98
C ALA A 92 -16.35 32.32 2.69
N ASP A 93 -17.44 33.07 2.45
CA ASP A 93 -18.76 32.78 3.00
C ASP A 93 -19.30 31.41 2.57
N LYS A 94 -19.24 31.06 1.28
CA LYS A 94 -19.72 29.75 0.79
C LYS A 94 -18.89 28.59 1.33
N MET A 95 -17.58 28.80 1.53
CA MET A 95 -16.70 27.77 2.08
C MET A 95 -16.96 27.57 3.57
N ILE A 96 -17.16 28.65 4.33
CA ILE A 96 -17.55 28.60 5.74
C ILE A 96 -18.91 27.90 5.88
N ASP A 97 -19.90 28.23 5.05
CA ASP A 97 -21.20 27.57 5.07
C ASP A 97 -21.06 26.05 4.79
N SER A 98 -20.26 25.67 3.78
CA SER A 98 -20.02 24.25 3.48
C SER A 98 -19.30 23.52 4.62
N PHE A 99 -18.28 24.13 5.24
CA PHE A 99 -17.61 23.57 6.40
C PHE A 99 -18.56 23.43 7.58
N MET A 100 -19.33 24.48 7.88
CA MET A 100 -20.28 24.46 8.99
C MET A 100 -21.37 23.42 8.76
N ASP A 101 -21.90 23.28 7.55
CA ASP A 101 -22.85 22.23 7.19
C ASP A 101 -22.21 20.84 7.28
N TYR A 102 -20.98 20.66 6.82
CA TYR A 102 -20.25 19.40 6.93
C TYR A 102 -20.03 19.00 8.40
N TYR A 103 -19.50 19.92 9.23
CA TYR A 103 -19.28 19.66 10.65
C TYR A 103 -20.60 19.49 11.41
N ALA A 104 -21.63 20.29 11.11
CA ALA A 104 -22.95 20.15 11.71
C ALA A 104 -23.56 18.79 11.38
N ASN A 105 -23.55 18.39 10.11
CA ASN A 105 -24.05 17.08 9.69
C ASN A 105 -23.24 15.94 10.32
N LYS A 106 -21.91 16.06 10.42
CA LYS A 106 -21.06 15.06 11.09
C LYS A 106 -21.30 14.99 12.60
N ILE A 107 -21.53 16.13 13.26
CA ILE A 107 -21.90 16.22 14.68
C ILE A 107 -23.30 15.65 14.92
N ILE A 108 -24.25 15.90 14.02
CA ILE A 108 -25.61 15.36 14.09
C ILE A 108 -25.60 13.86 13.85
N ALA A 109 -24.86 13.38 12.84
CA ALA A 109 -24.71 11.96 12.53
C ALA A 109 -23.94 11.19 13.61
N SER A 110 -22.94 11.82 14.26
CA SER A 110 -22.21 11.20 15.37
C SER A 110 -22.95 11.25 16.72
N LYS A 111 -24.03 12.03 16.83
CA LYS A 111 -24.90 12.07 18.01
C LYS A 111 -25.86 10.88 18.06
N THR A 112 -25.34 9.66 17.94
CA THR A 112 -26.03 8.50 18.49
C THR A 112 -25.89 8.58 20.01
N THR A 113 -26.83 9.26 20.67
CA THR A 113 -26.81 9.45 22.12
C THR A 113 -27.27 8.16 22.78
N LEU A 114 -26.40 7.15 22.80
CA LEU A 114 -26.65 5.89 23.48
C LEU A 114 -26.48 6.08 24.99
N THR A 115 -27.45 5.60 25.76
CA THR A 115 -27.26 5.41 27.20
C THR A 115 -26.19 4.35 27.46
N LYS A 116 -25.58 4.36 28.65
CA LYS A 116 -24.59 3.32 29.04
C LYS A 116 -25.10 1.89 28.83
N GLN A 117 -26.39 1.67 29.08
CA GLN A 117 -27.01 0.37 28.89
C GLN A 117 -27.08 0.01 27.38
N GLN A 118 -27.56 0.92 26.54
CA GLN A 118 -27.60 0.71 25.09
C GLN A 118 -26.21 0.53 24.48
N THR A 119 -25.19 1.24 24.97
CA THR A 119 -23.80 1.03 24.52
C THR A 119 -23.31 -0.37 24.88
N LYS A 120 -23.62 -0.84 26.10
CA LYS A 120 -23.27 -2.20 26.53
C LYS A 120 -23.98 -3.25 25.68
N ASP A 121 -25.28 -3.08 25.46
CA ASP A 121 -26.07 -4.01 24.65
C ASP A 121 -25.55 -4.07 23.22
N ARG A 122 -25.24 -2.90 22.62
CA ARG A 122 -24.63 -2.82 21.29
C ARG A 122 -23.25 -3.49 21.23
N ALA A 123 -22.42 -3.33 22.27
CA ALA A 123 -21.12 -3.98 22.33
C ALA A 123 -21.26 -5.51 22.40
N ILE A 124 -22.22 -6.02 23.17
CA ILE A 124 -22.51 -7.47 23.27
C ILE A 124 -23.02 -8.01 21.93
N GLU A 125 -23.90 -7.27 21.24
CA GLU A 125 -24.33 -7.60 19.88
C GLU A 125 -23.16 -7.67 18.90
N LEU A 126 -22.27 -6.68 18.91
CA LEU A 126 -21.09 -6.67 18.04
C LEU A 126 -20.16 -7.84 18.33
N LEU A 127 -19.93 -8.19 19.61
CA LEU A 127 -19.17 -9.39 19.99
C LEU A 127 -19.81 -10.66 19.41
N LYS A 128 -21.14 -10.75 19.44
CA LYS A 128 -21.89 -11.86 18.84
C LYS A 128 -21.75 -11.88 17.31
N GLU A 129 -21.87 -10.74 16.65
CA GLU A 129 -21.73 -10.60 15.19
C GLU A 129 -20.35 -11.10 14.70
N VAL A 130 -19.28 -10.81 15.43
CA VAL A 130 -17.92 -11.28 15.09
C VAL A 130 -17.62 -12.72 15.54
N GLY A 131 -18.61 -13.43 16.09
CA GLY A 131 -18.49 -14.84 16.46
C GLY A 131 -17.81 -15.11 17.80
N ILE A 132 -17.84 -14.17 18.74
CA ILE A 132 -17.39 -14.41 20.13
C ILE A 132 -18.51 -15.14 20.89
N ASN A 133 -18.22 -16.35 21.36
CA ASN A 133 -19.12 -17.13 22.20
C ASN A 133 -19.35 -16.43 23.55
N ASP A 134 -20.45 -16.71 24.25
CA ASP A 134 -20.78 -16.13 25.58
C ASP A 134 -20.47 -14.62 25.72
N PRO A 135 -20.91 -13.76 24.77
CA PRO A 135 -20.47 -12.38 24.68
C PRO A 135 -20.79 -11.55 25.94
N GLU A 136 -21.87 -11.88 26.66
CA GLU A 136 -22.27 -11.23 27.91
C GLU A 136 -21.25 -11.42 29.02
N ARG A 137 -20.66 -12.62 29.10
CA ARG A 137 -19.58 -12.93 30.05
C ARG A 137 -18.27 -12.34 29.56
N ARG A 138 -17.94 -12.54 28.28
CA ARG A 138 -16.67 -12.14 27.68
C ARG A 138 -16.48 -10.62 27.62
N PHE A 139 -17.57 -9.84 27.60
CA PHE A 139 -17.54 -8.39 27.70
C PHE A 139 -16.72 -7.87 28.91
N TYR A 140 -16.69 -8.62 30.01
CA TYR A 140 -15.97 -8.23 31.24
C TYR A 140 -14.52 -8.74 31.31
N GLN A 141 -14.04 -9.45 30.29
CA GLN A 141 -12.69 -10.01 30.28
C GLN A 141 -11.66 -9.01 29.76
N TYR A 142 -10.43 -9.17 30.24
CA TYR A 142 -9.29 -8.41 29.77
C TYR A 142 -8.74 -8.96 28.44
N PRO A 143 -8.07 -8.11 27.64
CA PRO A 143 -7.46 -8.54 26.38
C PRO A 143 -6.57 -9.78 26.49
N PHE A 144 -5.79 -9.91 27.57
CA PHE A 144 -4.88 -11.04 27.76
C PHE A 144 -5.58 -12.40 27.97
N GLU A 145 -6.87 -12.40 28.29
CA GLU A 145 -7.69 -13.61 28.46
C GLU A 145 -8.22 -14.16 27.12
N PHE A 146 -8.03 -13.44 26.01
CA PHE A 146 -8.45 -13.85 24.67
C PHE A 146 -7.30 -14.46 23.86
N SER A 147 -7.64 -15.43 23.00
CA SER A 147 -6.72 -15.92 21.96
C SER A 147 -6.46 -14.86 20.90
N GLY A 148 -5.40 -15.02 20.09
CA GLY A 148 -5.07 -14.07 19.01
C GLY A 148 -6.25 -13.84 18.06
N GLY A 149 -6.88 -14.92 17.58
CA GLY A 149 -8.06 -14.81 16.71
C GLY A 149 -9.27 -14.14 17.38
N MET A 150 -9.48 -14.36 18.69
CA MET A 150 -10.54 -13.66 19.43
C MET A 150 -10.24 -12.17 19.56
N ARG A 151 -9.00 -11.78 19.84
CA ARG A 151 -8.61 -10.36 19.86
C ARG A 151 -8.83 -9.70 18.51
N GLN A 152 -8.48 -10.39 17.42
CA GLN A 152 -8.69 -9.86 16.07
C GLN A 152 -10.18 -9.64 15.77
N ARG A 153 -11.04 -10.60 16.12
CA ARG A 153 -12.50 -10.46 16.02
C ARG A 153 -13.01 -9.26 16.82
N ILE A 154 -12.49 -9.04 18.03
CA ILE A 154 -12.86 -7.89 18.86
C ILE A 154 -12.40 -6.58 18.22
N VAL A 155 -11.20 -6.52 17.62
CA VAL A 155 -10.73 -5.33 16.88
C VAL A 155 -11.66 -5.02 15.69
N ILE A 156 -12.08 -6.05 14.94
CA ILE A 156 -13.07 -5.90 13.86
C ILE A 156 -14.40 -5.37 14.41
N ALA A 157 -14.88 -5.91 15.55
CA ALA A 157 -16.11 -5.42 16.19
C ALA A 157 -16.01 -3.95 16.59
N ILE A 158 -14.85 -3.52 17.11
CA ILE A 158 -14.58 -2.10 17.44
C ILE A 158 -14.62 -1.26 16.16
N ALA A 159 -13.97 -1.68 15.08
CA ALA A 159 -13.97 -0.96 13.82
C ALA A 159 -15.39 -0.83 13.21
N LEU A 160 -16.22 -1.87 13.36
CA LEU A 160 -17.60 -1.87 12.88
C LEU A 160 -18.59 -1.17 13.81
N SER A 161 -18.17 -0.78 15.01
CA SER A 161 -19.06 -0.14 16.00
C SER A 161 -19.65 1.19 15.53
N SER A 162 -18.97 1.87 14.60
CA SER A 162 -19.40 3.12 13.98
C SER A 162 -20.26 2.94 12.72
N ASN A 163 -20.56 1.70 12.32
CA ASN A 163 -21.20 1.39 11.02
C ASN A 163 -20.49 2.09 9.84
N PRO A 164 -19.20 1.81 9.60
CA PRO A 164 -18.43 2.52 8.60
C PRO A 164 -18.87 2.16 7.18
N GLU A 165 -18.75 3.12 6.25
CA GLU A 165 -18.90 2.86 4.81
C GLU A 165 -17.65 2.19 4.21
N VAL A 166 -16.48 2.41 4.84
CA VAL A 166 -15.18 1.86 4.42
C VAL A 166 -14.44 1.29 5.63
N LEU A 167 -14.01 0.04 5.52
CA LEU A 167 -13.14 -0.63 6.49
C LEU A 167 -11.73 -0.76 5.92
N ILE A 168 -10.74 -0.21 6.63
CA ILE A 168 -9.32 -0.35 6.28
C ILE A 168 -8.73 -1.44 7.16
N CYS A 169 -8.18 -2.48 6.53
CA CYS A 169 -7.54 -3.60 7.20
C CYS A 169 -6.05 -3.59 6.89
N ASP A 170 -5.25 -3.15 7.86
CA ASP A 170 -3.78 -3.18 7.78
C ASP A 170 -3.25 -4.47 8.39
N GLU A 171 -2.78 -5.38 7.53
CA GLU A 171 -2.21 -6.68 7.90
C GLU A 171 -3.06 -7.46 8.92
N PRO A 172 -4.38 -7.61 8.71
CA PRO A 172 -5.33 -8.02 9.74
C PRO A 172 -5.20 -9.50 10.15
N THR A 173 -4.38 -10.28 9.46
CA THR A 173 -4.17 -11.71 9.73
C THR A 173 -2.74 -12.02 10.15
N THR A 174 -1.90 -10.99 10.31
CA THR A 174 -0.53 -11.17 10.77
C THR A 174 -0.51 -11.83 12.16
N ALA A 175 0.45 -12.74 12.36
CA ALA A 175 0.64 -13.52 13.58
C ALA A 175 -0.51 -14.48 13.96
N LEU A 176 -1.43 -14.78 13.03
CA LEU A 176 -2.43 -15.83 13.18
C LEU A 176 -1.99 -17.09 12.44
N ASP A 177 -2.47 -18.26 12.89
CA ASP A 177 -2.32 -19.49 12.14
C ASP A 177 -3.21 -19.47 10.87
N VAL A 178 -2.82 -20.26 9.87
CA VAL A 178 -3.49 -20.32 8.56
C VAL A 178 -4.99 -20.64 8.68
N THR A 179 -5.39 -21.45 9.66
CA THR A 179 -6.80 -21.82 9.84
C THR A 179 -7.61 -20.64 10.38
N ILE A 180 -7.09 -19.95 11.39
CA ILE A 180 -7.74 -18.76 11.95
C ILE A 180 -7.75 -17.61 10.95
N GLN A 181 -6.67 -17.42 10.17
CA GLN A 181 -6.62 -16.45 9.09
C GLN A 181 -7.79 -16.63 8.10
N ALA A 182 -8.02 -17.85 7.61
CA ALA A 182 -9.14 -18.15 6.73
C ALA A 182 -10.50 -17.80 7.37
N GLN A 183 -10.69 -18.14 8.65
CA GLN A 183 -11.92 -17.82 9.38
C GLN A 183 -12.15 -16.31 9.58
N ILE A 184 -11.07 -15.53 9.73
CA ILE A 184 -11.16 -14.06 9.84
C ILE A 184 -11.53 -13.46 8.50
N LEU A 185 -10.92 -13.92 7.41
CA LEU A 185 -11.23 -13.44 6.06
C LEU A 185 -12.68 -13.76 5.67
N GLU A 186 -13.14 -14.97 5.95
CA GLU A 186 -14.54 -15.38 5.74
C GLU A 186 -15.50 -14.51 6.56
N LEU A 187 -15.16 -14.24 7.83
CA LEU A 187 -15.94 -13.33 8.67
C LEU A 187 -16.05 -11.94 8.04
N ILE A 188 -14.93 -11.35 7.63
CA ILE A 188 -14.91 -10.00 7.06
C ILE A 188 -15.74 -9.97 5.76
N ASN A 189 -15.58 -10.95 4.87
CA ASN A 189 -16.36 -11.06 3.63
C ASN A 189 -17.86 -11.21 3.89
N LYS A 190 -18.24 -12.01 4.89
CA LYS A 190 -19.63 -12.12 5.33
C LYS A 190 -20.16 -10.77 5.81
N LEU A 191 -19.42 -10.07 6.66
CA LEU A 191 -19.82 -8.77 7.18
C LEU A 191 -19.88 -7.69 6.09
N LYS A 192 -18.96 -7.71 5.12
CA LYS A 192 -18.98 -6.86 3.90
C LYS A 192 -20.32 -6.99 3.20
N ALA A 193 -20.77 -8.22 2.95
CA ALA A 193 -22.02 -8.51 2.27
C ALA A 193 -23.26 -8.15 3.10
N GLU A 194 -23.25 -8.42 4.41
CA GLU A 194 -24.39 -8.16 5.30
C GLU A 194 -24.59 -6.67 5.59
N LYS A 195 -23.50 -5.91 5.73
CA LYS A 195 -23.53 -4.49 6.13
C LYS A 195 -23.27 -3.52 4.98
N ASN A 196 -22.94 -4.04 3.79
CA ASN A 196 -22.74 -3.26 2.57
C ASN A 196 -21.69 -2.13 2.71
N PHE A 197 -20.50 -2.48 3.22
CA PHE A 197 -19.35 -1.56 3.28
C PHE A 197 -18.25 -1.99 2.31
N SER A 198 -17.35 -1.07 1.97
CA SER A 198 -16.18 -1.32 1.14
C SER A 198 -14.94 -1.63 1.99
N ILE A 199 -13.98 -2.37 1.43
CA ILE A 199 -12.77 -2.79 2.16
C ILE A 199 -11.53 -2.35 1.40
N ILE A 200 -10.61 -1.71 2.11
CA ILE A 200 -9.21 -1.56 1.68
C ILE A 200 -8.40 -2.57 2.49
N PHE A 201 -7.86 -3.58 1.82
CA PHE A 201 -7.11 -4.66 2.47
C PHE A 201 -5.64 -4.55 2.12
N ILE A 202 -4.79 -4.38 3.13
CA ILE A 202 -3.35 -4.22 2.98
C ILE A 202 -2.69 -5.49 3.50
N THR A 203 -1.95 -6.18 2.63
CA THR A 203 -1.17 -7.35 3.04
C THR A 203 0.01 -7.61 2.12
N HIS A 204 1.03 -8.26 2.68
CA HIS A 204 2.13 -8.85 1.94
C HIS A 204 1.84 -10.26 1.38
N ASP A 205 0.73 -10.91 1.77
CA ASP A 205 0.39 -12.26 1.33
C ASP A 205 -0.59 -12.26 0.14
N LEU A 206 -0.04 -12.46 -1.07
CA LEU A 206 -0.83 -12.57 -2.30
C LEU A 206 -1.84 -13.74 -2.28
N GLY A 207 -1.62 -14.80 -1.49
CA GLY A 207 -2.56 -15.92 -1.37
C GLY A 207 -3.87 -15.51 -0.69
N VAL A 208 -3.78 -14.56 0.25
CA VAL A 208 -4.96 -13.95 0.89
C VAL A 208 -5.70 -13.05 -0.08
N VAL A 209 -4.95 -12.21 -0.82
CA VAL A 209 -5.51 -11.23 -1.74
C VAL A 209 -6.41 -11.89 -2.79
N ALA A 210 -6.00 -13.04 -3.32
CA ALA A 210 -6.77 -13.78 -4.34
C ALA A 210 -8.20 -14.16 -3.93
N ASN A 211 -8.48 -14.28 -2.63
CA ASN A 211 -9.80 -14.66 -2.10
C ASN A 211 -10.62 -13.47 -1.56
N MET A 212 -10.01 -12.29 -1.50
CA MET A 212 -10.57 -11.12 -0.81
C MET A 212 -10.80 -9.94 -1.75
N ALA A 213 -9.91 -9.75 -2.72
CA ALA A 213 -9.83 -8.54 -3.52
C ALA A 213 -10.59 -8.67 -4.84
N ASP A 214 -11.32 -7.60 -5.17
CA ASP A 214 -11.90 -7.38 -6.50
C ASP A 214 -10.82 -6.76 -7.43
N ASP A 215 -10.14 -5.72 -6.93
CA ASP A 215 -9.02 -5.02 -7.57
C ASP A 215 -7.77 -5.03 -6.67
N ILE A 216 -6.59 -4.96 -7.28
CA ILE A 216 -5.29 -5.07 -6.60
C ILE A 216 -4.38 -3.92 -7.04
N ALA A 217 -3.79 -3.25 -6.05
CA ALA A 217 -2.67 -2.33 -6.23
C ALA A 217 -1.39 -2.98 -5.68
N VAL A 218 -0.41 -3.25 -6.55
CA VAL A 218 0.92 -3.72 -6.15
C VAL A 218 1.78 -2.50 -5.89
N MET A 219 2.32 -2.39 -4.68
CA MET A 219 3.15 -1.28 -4.27
C MET A 219 4.61 -1.73 -4.08
N TYR A 220 5.55 -0.90 -4.54
CA TYR A 220 6.97 -1.05 -4.27
C TYR A 220 7.59 0.31 -3.96
N ALA A 221 8.41 0.39 -2.92
CA ALA A 221 9.14 1.62 -2.57
C ALA A 221 8.23 2.87 -2.46
N GLY A 222 7.04 2.70 -1.89
CA GLY A 222 6.06 3.79 -1.71
C GLY A 222 5.28 4.20 -2.97
N LYS A 223 5.39 3.47 -4.08
CA LYS A 223 4.67 3.74 -5.32
C LYS A 223 3.85 2.54 -5.78
N ILE A 224 2.68 2.80 -6.34
CA ILE A 224 1.90 1.76 -7.05
C ILE A 224 2.63 1.48 -8.36
N VAL A 225 3.16 0.26 -8.47
CA VAL A 225 3.90 -0.19 -9.65
C VAL A 225 3.02 -0.97 -10.62
N GLU A 226 1.90 -1.51 -10.14
CA GLU A 226 0.91 -2.18 -10.97
C GLU A 226 -0.47 -2.08 -10.32
N TYR A 227 -1.51 -1.88 -11.12
CA TYR A 227 -2.89 -1.83 -10.66
C TYR A 227 -3.81 -2.50 -11.67
N GLY A 228 -4.69 -3.37 -11.21
CA GLY A 228 -5.80 -3.85 -12.01
C GLY A 228 -6.66 -4.85 -11.27
N SER A 229 -7.58 -5.50 -12.00
CA SER A 229 -8.42 -6.52 -11.39
C SER A 229 -7.57 -7.68 -10.87
N VAL A 230 -8.13 -8.49 -9.95
CA VAL A 230 -7.48 -9.72 -9.51
C VAL A 230 -7.04 -10.60 -10.68
N TYR A 231 -7.81 -10.61 -11.78
CA TYR A 231 -7.46 -11.38 -12.97
C TYR A 231 -6.26 -10.79 -13.73
N ASP A 232 -6.22 -9.46 -13.87
CA ASP A 232 -5.13 -8.76 -14.57
C ASP A 232 -3.79 -9.07 -13.88
N ILE A 233 -3.75 -8.92 -12.55
CA ILE A 233 -2.54 -9.11 -11.76
C ILE A 233 -2.11 -10.59 -11.69
N PHE A 234 -3.05 -11.54 -11.58
CA PHE A 234 -2.67 -12.95 -11.44
C PHE A 234 -2.41 -13.68 -12.76
N TYR A 235 -3.03 -13.25 -13.87
CA TYR A 235 -2.98 -14.00 -15.15
C TYR A 235 -2.33 -13.25 -16.31
N ASP A 236 -2.20 -11.93 -16.25
CA ASP A 236 -1.45 -11.14 -17.23
C ASP A 236 -0.56 -10.07 -16.58
N PRO A 237 0.18 -10.37 -15.50
CA PRO A 237 1.02 -9.37 -14.82
C PRO A 237 2.01 -8.75 -15.79
N ARG A 238 2.25 -7.44 -15.67
CA ARG A 238 3.18 -6.70 -16.55
C ARG A 238 4.42 -6.18 -15.85
N HIS A 239 4.36 -5.89 -14.56
CA HIS A 239 5.51 -5.33 -13.87
C HIS A 239 6.49 -6.43 -13.43
N PRO A 240 7.81 -6.31 -13.68
CA PRO A 240 8.81 -7.30 -13.27
C PRO A 240 8.80 -7.62 -11.77
N TYR A 241 8.49 -6.64 -10.92
CA TYR A 241 8.29 -6.87 -9.48
C TYR A 241 7.11 -7.82 -9.20
N THR A 242 5.97 -7.63 -9.89
CA THR A 242 4.80 -8.50 -9.79
C THR A 242 5.14 -9.92 -10.26
N TRP A 243 5.91 -10.07 -11.35
CA TRP A 243 6.43 -11.38 -11.76
C TRP A 243 7.27 -12.02 -10.67
N ALA A 244 8.13 -11.24 -10.04
CA ALA A 244 9.00 -11.72 -8.98
C ALA A 244 8.18 -12.18 -7.76
N LEU A 245 7.18 -11.40 -7.34
CA LEU A 245 6.26 -11.77 -6.26
C LEU A 245 5.49 -13.06 -6.58
N LEU A 246 4.92 -13.15 -7.78
CA LEU A 246 4.14 -14.32 -8.20
C LEU A 246 5.03 -15.57 -8.35
N GLY A 247 6.28 -15.42 -8.77
CA GLY A 247 7.27 -16.50 -8.87
C GLY A 247 7.82 -16.95 -7.52
N SER A 248 7.74 -16.11 -6.49
CA SER A 248 8.08 -16.48 -5.11
C SER A 248 6.93 -17.19 -4.37
N MET A 249 5.72 -17.23 -4.92
CA MET A 249 4.58 -17.90 -4.27
C MET A 249 4.66 -19.42 -4.44
N PRO A 250 4.44 -20.20 -3.36
CA PRO A 250 4.37 -21.65 -3.46
C PRO A 250 3.14 -22.11 -4.26
N ASP A 251 3.35 -22.93 -5.29
CA ASP A 251 2.28 -23.65 -6.00
C ASP A 251 2.44 -25.16 -5.75
N LEU A 252 1.36 -25.81 -5.30
CA LEU A 252 1.29 -27.24 -4.99
C LEU A 252 1.62 -28.13 -6.21
N ASN A 253 1.49 -27.59 -7.42
CA ASN A 253 1.67 -28.31 -8.67
C ASN A 253 3.04 -28.08 -9.33
N THR A 254 3.82 -27.10 -8.85
CA THR A 254 5.14 -26.80 -9.39
C THR A 254 6.24 -27.45 -8.58
N LYS A 255 7.16 -28.14 -9.26
CA LYS A 255 8.39 -28.70 -8.66
C LYS A 255 9.60 -27.78 -8.81
N GLU A 256 9.42 -26.62 -9.45
CA GLU A 256 10.50 -25.65 -9.64
C GLU A 256 10.87 -24.97 -8.31
N LYS A 257 12.14 -24.56 -8.21
CA LYS A 257 12.65 -23.87 -7.03
C LYS A 257 12.07 -22.46 -7.01
N LEU A 258 11.51 -22.04 -5.87
CA LEU A 258 11.03 -20.68 -5.70
C LEU A 258 12.18 -19.70 -5.87
N ASP A 259 11.99 -18.74 -6.78
CA ASP A 259 12.94 -17.70 -7.07
C ASP A 259 12.77 -16.57 -6.04
N ALA A 260 13.83 -16.29 -5.28
CA ALA A 260 13.85 -15.15 -4.37
C ALA A 260 14.24 -13.88 -5.15
N ILE A 261 13.60 -12.76 -4.83
CA ILE A 261 13.95 -11.46 -5.39
C ILE A 261 15.34 -11.05 -4.87
N PRO A 262 16.34 -10.85 -5.74
CA PRO A 262 17.70 -10.56 -5.32
C PRO A 262 17.82 -9.18 -4.65
N GLY A 263 18.89 -9.00 -3.87
CA GLY A 263 19.22 -7.72 -3.22
C GLY A 263 18.28 -7.31 -2.09
N THR A 264 18.49 -6.09 -1.60
CA THR A 264 17.66 -5.45 -0.56
C THR A 264 16.83 -4.31 -1.16
N PRO A 265 15.64 -4.02 -0.62
CA PRO A 265 14.89 -2.82 -1.00
C PRO A 265 15.74 -1.54 -0.89
N PRO A 266 15.53 -0.55 -1.77
CA PRO A 266 16.26 0.71 -1.74
C PRO A 266 15.97 1.49 -0.46
N ASN A 267 16.95 2.27 -0.01
CA ASN A 267 16.75 3.20 1.09
C ASN A 267 15.95 4.42 0.57
N MET A 268 14.70 4.54 1.00
CA MET A 268 13.82 5.63 0.56
C MET A 268 14.14 7.01 1.16
N LEU A 269 15.11 7.10 2.08
CA LEU A 269 15.68 8.40 2.48
C LEU A 269 16.56 9.01 1.37
N LEU A 270 17.09 8.16 0.48
CA LEU A 270 17.88 8.54 -0.69
C LEU A 270 17.33 7.78 -1.90
N PRO A 271 16.14 8.16 -2.40
CA PRO A 271 15.48 7.43 -3.45
C PRO A 271 16.36 7.38 -4.71
N PRO A 272 16.39 6.25 -5.43
CA PRO A 272 17.11 6.15 -6.69
C PRO A 272 16.51 7.11 -7.73
N LYS A 273 17.36 7.56 -8.66
CA LYS A 273 17.00 8.56 -9.68
C LYS A 273 15.89 8.04 -10.61
N GLY A 274 16.09 6.87 -11.23
CA GLY A 274 15.10 6.17 -12.03
C GLY A 274 14.20 5.24 -11.21
N ASP A 275 13.62 4.22 -11.84
CA ASP A 275 12.78 3.20 -11.18
C ASP A 275 13.45 2.61 -9.92
N ALA A 276 12.69 2.59 -8.83
CA ALA A 276 13.13 2.04 -7.56
C ALA A 276 13.43 0.53 -7.62
N PHE A 277 12.81 -0.19 -8.56
CA PHE A 277 13.03 -1.62 -8.73
C PHE A 277 14.20 -1.95 -9.67
N ALA A 278 14.74 -0.97 -10.41
CA ALA A 278 15.79 -1.17 -11.43
C ALA A 278 17.00 -1.99 -10.94
N ALA A 279 17.50 -1.73 -9.73
CA ALA A 279 18.66 -2.44 -9.16
C ALA A 279 18.40 -3.93 -8.84
N ARG A 280 17.13 -4.33 -8.74
CA ARG A 280 16.69 -5.70 -8.39
C ARG A 280 15.95 -6.38 -9.54
N ASN A 281 15.65 -5.63 -10.59
CA ASN A 281 14.97 -6.11 -11.78
C ASN A 281 15.96 -6.85 -12.68
N LYS A 282 15.71 -8.14 -12.93
CA LYS A 282 16.50 -8.96 -13.87
C LYS A 282 16.33 -8.49 -15.33
N TYR A 283 15.32 -7.68 -15.59
CA TYR A 283 14.91 -7.18 -16.90
C TYR A 283 15.03 -5.64 -16.99
N ALA A 284 15.86 -5.03 -16.15
CA ALA A 284 16.06 -3.57 -16.17
C ALA A 284 16.65 -3.12 -17.51
N LEU A 285 16.06 -2.08 -18.08
CA LEU A 285 16.59 -1.33 -19.21
C LEU A 285 17.51 -0.20 -18.71
N GLU A 286 18.35 0.35 -19.58
CA GLU A 286 19.23 1.47 -19.21
C GLU A 286 18.43 2.69 -18.70
N ILE A 287 17.28 2.96 -19.33
CA ILE A 287 16.36 4.03 -18.93
C ILE A 287 15.76 3.84 -17.53
N ASP A 288 15.62 2.60 -17.03
CA ASP A 288 15.12 2.35 -15.67
C ASP A 288 16.04 2.97 -14.60
N TYR A 289 17.34 3.16 -14.88
CA TYR A 289 18.26 3.79 -13.93
C TYR A 289 18.25 5.32 -13.99
N GLU A 290 17.70 5.89 -15.06
CA GLU A 290 17.75 7.32 -15.34
C GLU A 290 16.42 8.02 -15.08
N GLU A 291 15.31 7.38 -15.47
CA GLU A 291 13.96 7.94 -15.42
C GLU A 291 12.95 6.95 -14.85
N GLN A 292 11.93 7.52 -14.20
CA GLN A 292 10.82 6.75 -13.65
C GLN A 292 9.81 6.43 -14.76
N PRO A 293 9.37 5.17 -14.89
CA PRO A 293 8.40 4.81 -15.90
C PRO A 293 7.05 5.50 -15.65
N PRO A 294 6.38 6.00 -16.69
CA PRO A 294 5.00 6.46 -16.55
C PRO A 294 4.07 5.28 -16.25
N PHE A 295 2.87 5.58 -15.76
CA PHE A 295 1.87 4.54 -15.49
C PHE A 295 1.15 4.15 -16.78
N PHE A 296 1.75 3.22 -17.52
CA PHE A 296 1.25 2.76 -18.81
C PHE A 296 -0.10 2.08 -18.67
N LYS A 297 -1.03 2.43 -19.57
CA LYS A 297 -2.36 1.81 -19.66
C LYS A 297 -2.30 0.58 -20.57
N ILE A 298 -2.50 -0.60 -19.99
CA ILE A 298 -2.47 -1.89 -20.70
C ILE A 298 -3.87 -2.24 -21.21
N SER A 299 -4.86 -2.13 -20.32
CA SER A 299 -6.29 -2.36 -20.58
C SER A 299 -7.13 -1.27 -19.90
N PRO A 300 -8.47 -1.24 -20.08
CA PRO A 300 -9.33 -0.31 -19.34
C PRO A 300 -9.17 -0.41 -17.81
N THR A 301 -8.88 -1.60 -17.29
CA THR A 301 -8.75 -1.91 -15.86
C THR A 301 -7.31 -2.07 -15.41
N HIS A 302 -6.33 -2.18 -16.30
CA HIS A 302 -4.96 -2.59 -15.98
C HIS A 302 -3.90 -1.57 -16.37
N TYR A 303 -3.02 -1.25 -15.42
CA TYR A 303 -1.96 -0.27 -15.53
C TYR A 303 -0.67 -0.78 -14.88
N ALA A 304 0.49 -0.43 -15.45
CA ALA A 304 1.80 -0.78 -14.88
C ALA A 304 2.81 0.34 -15.10
N ALA A 305 3.64 0.61 -14.09
CA ALA A 305 4.75 1.54 -14.16
C ALA A 305 6.05 0.80 -14.52
N THR A 306 6.20 0.38 -15.78
CA THR A 306 7.44 -0.26 -16.25
C THR A 306 7.74 0.13 -17.69
N TRP A 307 9.01 0.44 -17.98
CA TRP A 307 9.45 0.74 -19.34
C TRP A 307 9.31 -0.45 -20.30
N LEU A 308 9.13 -1.68 -19.79
CA LEU A 308 8.80 -2.85 -20.63
C LEU A 308 7.43 -2.75 -21.33
N CYS A 309 6.56 -1.84 -20.90
CA CYS A 309 5.27 -1.58 -21.56
C CYS A 309 5.36 -0.53 -22.67
N ASP A 310 6.54 0.07 -22.89
CA ASP A 310 6.76 1.04 -23.94
C ASP A 310 6.79 0.38 -25.33
N GLU A 311 6.45 1.13 -26.38
CA GLU A 311 6.43 0.60 -27.76
C GLU A 311 7.82 0.28 -28.30
N ASP A 312 8.85 0.99 -27.82
CA ASP A 312 10.25 0.81 -28.22
C ASP A 312 10.99 -0.22 -27.35
N ALA A 313 10.32 -0.81 -26.36
CA ALA A 313 10.90 -1.79 -25.46
C ALA A 313 11.19 -3.14 -26.16
N PRO A 314 12.24 -3.88 -25.73
CA PRO A 314 12.45 -5.23 -26.21
C PRO A 314 11.29 -6.15 -25.80
N ASP A 315 10.93 -7.10 -26.67
CA ASP A 315 9.92 -8.11 -26.34
C ASP A 315 10.47 -9.07 -25.28
N VAL A 316 10.13 -8.79 -24.02
CA VAL A 316 10.59 -9.55 -22.86
C VAL A 316 9.47 -10.42 -22.34
N ASP A 317 9.73 -11.73 -22.36
CA ASP A 317 8.83 -12.72 -21.84
C ASP A 317 8.87 -12.82 -20.31
N ALA A 318 7.70 -12.97 -19.69
CA ALA A 318 7.59 -13.26 -18.26
C ALA A 318 8.36 -14.55 -17.88
N PRO A 319 8.90 -14.65 -16.65
CA PRO A 319 9.63 -15.83 -16.21
C PRO A 319 8.85 -17.14 -16.40
N LYS A 320 9.55 -18.23 -16.76
CA LYS A 320 8.94 -19.56 -16.98
C LYS A 320 8.06 -20.03 -15.82
N ILE A 321 8.52 -19.83 -14.58
CA ILE A 321 7.77 -20.18 -13.37
C ILE A 321 6.42 -19.45 -13.28
N VAL A 322 6.37 -18.19 -13.69
CA VAL A 322 5.13 -17.38 -13.72
C VAL A 322 4.21 -17.89 -14.83
N LYS A 323 4.74 -18.14 -16.02
CA LYS A 323 3.96 -18.70 -17.15
C LYS A 323 3.37 -20.07 -16.81
N GLU A 324 4.15 -20.97 -16.22
CA GLU A 324 3.69 -22.31 -15.81
C GLU A 324 2.61 -22.22 -14.73
N ARG A 325 2.80 -21.37 -13.72
CA ARG A 325 1.79 -21.12 -12.68
C ARG A 325 0.47 -20.62 -13.27
N ILE A 326 0.53 -19.62 -14.14
CA ILE A 326 -0.64 -19.04 -14.83
C ILE A 326 -1.34 -20.14 -15.62
N PHE A 327 -0.59 -20.91 -16.41
CA PHE A 327 -1.12 -22.02 -17.20
C PHE A 327 -1.81 -23.09 -16.32
N ASN A 328 -1.18 -23.50 -15.23
CA ASN A 328 -1.74 -24.48 -14.29
C ASN A 328 -3.03 -23.98 -13.64
N SER A 329 -3.05 -22.70 -13.25
CA SER A 329 -4.19 -22.04 -12.61
C SER A 329 -5.39 -21.92 -13.57
N LEU A 330 -5.13 -21.58 -14.84
CA LEU A 330 -6.16 -21.54 -15.89
C LEU A 330 -6.70 -22.93 -16.25
N LYS A 331 -5.85 -23.96 -16.25
CA LYS A 331 -6.27 -25.34 -16.50
C LYS A 331 -7.18 -25.86 -15.38
N ALA A 332 -6.96 -25.41 -14.15
CA ALA A 332 -7.83 -25.70 -13.01
C ALA A 332 -9.15 -24.92 -13.08
N CYS A 333 -9.11 -23.66 -13.55
CA CYS A 333 -10.29 -22.80 -13.73
C CYS A 333 -10.93 -22.99 -15.12
N LYS A 334 -11.68 -24.08 -15.35
CA LYS A 334 -12.35 -24.32 -16.63
C LYS A 334 -13.50 -23.36 -16.95
N ASP A 335 -14.04 -22.63 -15.97
CA ASP A 335 -15.34 -21.96 -16.07
C ASP A 335 -15.34 -20.42 -16.00
N ASN A 336 -14.20 -19.75 -15.77
CA ASN A 336 -14.12 -18.27 -15.68
C ASN A 336 -12.97 -17.70 -16.52
N LYS A 337 -13.20 -17.54 -17.83
CA LYS A 337 -12.29 -16.81 -18.73
C LYS A 337 -12.54 -15.31 -18.65
N PRO A 338 -11.51 -14.45 -18.80
CA PRO A 338 -11.69 -13.00 -18.86
C PRO A 338 -12.60 -12.60 -20.04
N THR A 339 -13.40 -11.56 -19.82
CA THR A 339 -14.44 -11.07 -20.76
C THR A 339 -13.94 -10.06 -21.79
N TYR A 340 -12.64 -9.76 -21.84
CA TYR A 340 -12.04 -8.80 -22.78
C TYR A 340 -10.93 -9.44 -23.63
N GLU A 341 -10.70 -8.89 -24.83
CA GLU A 341 -9.67 -9.38 -25.76
C GLU A 341 -8.25 -9.08 -25.25
N LEU A 342 -7.49 -10.14 -25.03
CA LEU A 342 -6.08 -10.06 -24.62
C LEU A 342 -5.21 -9.71 -25.85
N LYS A 343 -4.37 -8.67 -25.75
CA LYS A 343 -3.42 -8.27 -26.82
C LYS A 343 -2.50 -9.43 -27.20
N LYS A 344 -1.99 -9.43 -28.43
CA LYS A 344 -1.11 -10.48 -29.01
C LYS A 344 0.08 -10.88 -28.13
N ASN A 345 0.59 -9.99 -27.27
CA ASN A 345 1.71 -10.24 -26.36
C ASN A 345 1.25 -10.54 -24.92
N SER A 346 0.05 -11.09 -24.72
CA SER A 346 -0.37 -11.66 -23.43
C SER A 346 0.22 -13.04 -23.23
N ILE A 347 0.55 -13.38 -21.99
CA ILE A 347 1.05 -14.70 -21.61
C ILE A 347 0.06 -15.81 -21.99
N LEU A 348 -1.23 -15.45 -22.02
CA LEU A 348 -2.36 -16.28 -22.44
C LEU A 348 -2.37 -16.63 -23.93
N ASN A 349 -1.82 -15.77 -24.80
CA ASN A 349 -1.77 -16.01 -26.25
C ASN A 349 -0.53 -16.82 -26.68
N GLN A 350 0.50 -16.87 -25.85
CA GLN A 350 1.74 -17.62 -26.12
C GLN A 350 1.65 -19.11 -25.72
N SER A 351 0.63 -19.52 -24.95
CA SER A 351 0.43 -20.92 -24.52
C SER A 351 -0.28 -21.80 -25.58
N GLY A 352 -0.51 -21.27 -26.79
CA GLY A 352 -1.14 -21.97 -27.91
C GLY A 352 -0.19 -22.60 -28.94
N GLY A 353 1.13 -22.48 -28.77
CA GLY A 353 2.14 -23.00 -29.72
C GLY A 353 3.00 -24.07 -29.10
N ASP A 354 2.55 -25.33 -29.16
CA ASP A 354 3.34 -26.52 -29.55
C ASP A 354 2.57 -27.78 -29.13
N LYS A 355 2.06 -28.48 -30.15
CA LYS A 355 1.52 -29.84 -30.07
C LYS A 355 2.60 -30.84 -30.46
#